data_AF-A0A0N1AI63-F1
#
_entry.id   AF-A0A0N1AI63-F1
#
_cell.length_a   1.000
_cell.length_b   1.000
_cell.length_c   1.000
_cell.angle_alpha   90.00
_cell.angle_beta   90.00
_cell.angle_gamma   90.00
#
_symmetry.space_group_name_H-M   'P 1'
#
loop_
_entity.id
_entity.type
_entity.pdbx_description
1 polymer ?
#
loop_
_entity_poly.entity_id
_entity_poly.type
_entity_poly.pdbx_seq_one_letter_code
_entity_poly.pdbx_strand_id
1 'polypeptide(L)'
;MKAHDLAATARDLAEKAKTRFAQAVDEARSSAETLKAEAMEKSQVYKDKASDTAAQWSDEAKALAAQAKDKGADLAHDGKAKASEALAAVGKAIAGSAEAIDEKLGVKYGDYARTAGKSVEDTADKLASKDFAELGEDVKTFVRKSPATALGIAAVTGFVLARLFRGGDSTDA
;
A
#
# COMPACT_ATOMS: atom_id res chain seq x y z
N MET A 1 -10.45 -21.71 -41.57
CA MET A 1 -9.85 -20.36 -41.48
C MET A 1 -8.56 -20.46 -40.67
N LYS A 2 -7.44 -20.03 -41.25
CA LYS A 2 -6.07 -20.42 -40.85
C LYS A 2 -5.56 -19.63 -39.63
N ALA A 3 -4.82 -20.29 -38.74
CA ALA A 3 -4.13 -19.71 -37.57
C ALA A 3 -3.18 -18.53 -37.87
N HIS A 4 -2.82 -18.35 -39.14
CA HIS A 4 -2.02 -17.22 -39.62
C HIS A 4 -2.78 -15.88 -39.57
N ASP A 5 -4.12 -15.91 -39.63
CA ASP A 5 -4.99 -14.73 -39.58
C ASP A 5 -5.06 -14.16 -38.14
N LEU A 6 -5.22 -15.03 -37.13
CA LEU A 6 -5.24 -14.62 -35.72
C LEU A 6 -3.94 -13.97 -35.26
N ALA A 7 -2.78 -14.42 -35.76
CA ALA A 7 -1.49 -13.84 -35.41
C ALA A 7 -1.25 -12.46 -36.06
N ALA A 8 -1.91 -12.18 -37.19
CA ALA A 8 -1.89 -10.87 -37.84
C ALA A 8 -2.85 -9.89 -37.13
N THR A 9 -4.07 -10.35 -36.80
CA THR A 9 -5.04 -9.57 -36.01
C THR A 9 -4.50 -9.24 -34.62
N ALA A 10 -3.81 -10.16 -33.95
CA ALA A 10 -3.21 -9.93 -32.64
C ALA A 10 -2.09 -8.87 -32.67
N ARG A 11 -1.30 -8.81 -33.75
CA ARG A 11 -0.25 -7.78 -33.93
C ARG A 11 -0.86 -6.41 -34.22
N ASP A 12 -1.89 -6.34 -35.06
CA ASP A 12 -2.60 -5.09 -35.36
C ASP A 12 -3.32 -4.54 -34.11
N LEU A 13 -3.93 -5.41 -33.29
CA LEU A 13 -4.51 -5.02 -32.01
C LEU A 13 -3.45 -4.53 -31.02
N ALA A 14 -2.27 -5.16 -30.99
CA ALA A 14 -1.16 -4.76 -30.13
C ALA A 14 -0.60 -3.38 -30.52
N GLU A 15 -0.45 -3.10 -31.82
CA GLU A 15 0.02 -1.80 -32.32
C GLU A 15 -1.03 -0.69 -32.06
N LYS A 16 -2.32 -0.99 -32.25
CA LYS A 16 -3.41 -0.06 -31.89
C LYS A 16 -3.47 0.21 -30.39
N ALA A 17 -3.31 -0.83 -29.56
CA ALA A 17 -3.27 -0.69 -28.10
C ALA A 17 -2.07 0.15 -27.65
N LYS A 18 -0.88 -0.09 -28.23
CA LYS A 18 0.33 0.68 -27.95
C LYS A 18 0.18 2.15 -28.35
N THR A 19 -0.46 2.43 -29.48
CA THR A 19 -0.74 3.78 -29.95
C THR A 19 -1.74 4.50 -29.05
N ARG A 20 -2.83 3.84 -28.65
CA ARG A 20 -3.86 4.42 -27.77
C ARG A 20 -3.35 4.61 -26.35
N PHE A 21 -2.52 3.70 -25.87
CA PHE A 21 -1.87 3.82 -24.57
C PHE A 21 -0.84 4.96 -24.57
N ALA A 22 -0.01 5.09 -25.61
CA ALA A 22 0.92 6.20 -25.74
C ALA A 22 0.18 7.56 -25.76
N GLN A 23 -0.92 7.65 -26.50
CA GLN A 23 -1.78 8.84 -26.50
C GLN A 23 -2.37 9.14 -25.12
N ALA A 24 -2.90 8.13 -24.43
CA ALA A 24 -3.44 8.30 -23.09
C ALA A 24 -2.36 8.72 -22.07
N VAL A 25 -1.12 8.23 -22.22
CA VAL A 25 0.01 8.62 -21.36
C VAL A 25 0.46 10.05 -21.63
N ASP A 26 0.50 10.49 -22.89
CA ASP A 26 0.84 11.88 -23.23
C ASP A 26 -0.24 12.86 -22.76
N GLU A 27 -1.51 12.49 -22.89
CA GLU A 27 -2.65 13.28 -22.40
C GLU A 27 -2.71 13.30 -20.86
N ALA A 28 -2.35 12.19 -20.21
CA ALA A 28 -2.18 12.11 -18.76
C ALA A 28 -0.98 12.95 -18.27
N ARG A 29 0.12 13.03 -19.04
CA ARG A 29 1.25 13.91 -18.71
C ARG A 29 0.87 15.38 -18.83
N SER A 30 0.21 15.76 -19.92
CA SER A 30 -0.24 17.14 -20.13
C SER A 30 -1.21 17.59 -19.04
N SER A 31 -2.18 16.75 -18.68
CA SER A 31 -3.08 17.01 -17.56
C SER A 31 -2.37 17.00 -16.19
N ALA A 32 -1.38 16.13 -15.97
CA ALA A 32 -0.58 16.17 -14.76
C ALA A 32 0.26 17.44 -14.65
N GLU A 33 0.76 18.00 -15.76
CA GLU A 33 1.51 19.25 -15.79
C GLU A 33 0.63 20.46 -15.46
N THR A 34 -0.60 20.51 -16.00
CA THR A 34 -1.57 21.58 -15.66
C THR A 34 -2.04 21.48 -14.22
N LEU A 35 -2.38 20.29 -13.73
CA LEU A 35 -2.71 20.08 -12.32
C LEU A 35 -1.55 20.43 -11.41
N LYS A 36 -0.30 20.13 -11.80
CA LYS A 36 0.89 20.49 -11.02
C LYS A 36 1.09 22.00 -10.96
N ALA A 37 0.84 22.72 -12.06
CA ALA A 37 0.93 24.18 -12.07
C ALA A 37 -0.11 24.82 -11.15
N GLU A 38 -1.39 24.42 -11.25
CA GLU A 38 -2.46 24.90 -10.37
C GLU A 38 -2.25 24.51 -8.91
N ALA A 39 -1.74 23.29 -8.67
CA ALA A 39 -1.40 22.82 -7.34
C ALA A 39 -0.21 23.58 -6.74
N MET A 40 0.77 24.00 -7.54
CA MET A 40 1.90 24.81 -7.06
C MET A 40 1.44 26.22 -6.66
N GLU A 41 0.55 26.84 -7.43
CA GLU A 41 -0.03 28.15 -7.11
C GLU A 41 -0.87 28.10 -5.82
N LYS A 42 -1.79 27.14 -5.73
CA LYS A 42 -2.60 26.93 -4.51
C LYS A 42 -1.71 26.50 -3.35
N SER A 43 -0.71 25.65 -3.59
CA SER A 43 0.27 25.20 -2.59
C SER A 43 0.90 26.39 -1.88
N GLN A 44 1.27 27.49 -2.54
CA GLN A 44 1.94 28.59 -1.84
C GLN A 44 1.05 29.23 -0.76
N VAL A 45 -0.21 29.52 -1.08
CA VAL A 45 -1.19 30.07 -0.11
C VAL A 45 -1.51 29.07 1.00
N TYR A 46 -1.60 27.79 0.64
CA TYR A 46 -1.79 26.72 1.62
C TYR A 46 -0.53 26.45 2.45
N LYS A 47 0.68 26.68 1.93
CA LYS A 47 1.94 26.43 2.62
C LYS A 47 2.12 27.37 3.79
N ASP A 48 1.75 28.64 3.62
CA ASP A 48 1.83 29.64 4.69
C ASP A 48 0.84 29.30 5.83
N LYS A 49 -0.44 29.05 5.50
CA LYS A 49 -1.45 28.63 6.49
C LYS A 49 -1.16 27.26 7.12
N ALA A 50 -0.68 26.32 6.31
CA ALA A 50 -0.31 24.99 6.78
C ALA A 50 0.95 25.03 7.62
N SER A 51 1.89 25.95 7.39
CA SER A 51 3.09 26.10 8.21
C SER A 51 2.73 26.54 9.64
N ASP A 52 1.84 27.52 9.79
CA ASP A 52 1.37 27.98 11.10
C ASP A 52 0.57 26.90 11.84
N THR A 53 -0.33 26.22 11.13
CA THR A 53 -1.13 25.12 11.68
C THR A 53 -0.25 23.90 12.00
N ALA A 54 0.70 23.57 11.13
CA ALA A 54 1.63 22.47 11.33
C ALA A 54 2.58 22.74 12.49
N ALA A 55 2.97 23.99 12.76
CA ALA A 55 3.75 24.31 13.94
C ALA A 55 2.98 23.97 15.22
N GLN A 56 1.71 24.39 15.32
CA GLN A 56 0.83 24.07 16.46
C GLN A 56 0.61 22.55 16.60
N TRP A 57 0.30 21.88 15.48
CA TRP A 57 0.04 20.45 15.48
C TRP A 57 1.31 19.63 15.70
N SER A 58 2.48 20.14 15.32
CA SER A 58 3.77 19.48 15.59
C SER A 58 4.04 19.39 17.09
N ASP A 59 3.71 20.44 17.85
CA ASP A 59 3.92 20.43 19.30
C ASP A 59 2.93 19.49 20.01
N GLU A 60 1.66 19.48 19.60
CA GLU A 60 0.68 18.49 20.07
C GLU A 60 1.06 17.06 19.65
N ALA A 61 1.51 16.87 18.41
CA ALA A 61 1.94 15.58 17.89
C ALA A 61 3.20 15.07 18.61
N LYS A 62 4.14 15.94 19.01
CA LYS A 62 5.29 15.53 19.84
C LYS A 62 4.84 15.03 21.21
N ALA A 63 3.89 15.73 21.85
CA ALA A 63 3.35 15.31 23.13
C ALA A 63 2.59 13.98 23.04
N LEU A 64 1.77 13.82 21.99
CA LEU A 64 1.05 12.57 21.71
C LEU A 64 2.01 11.44 21.32
N ALA A 65 3.04 11.73 20.52
CA ALA A 65 4.03 10.75 20.08
C ALA A 65 4.87 10.25 21.25
N ALA A 66 5.20 11.10 22.23
CA ALA A 66 5.85 10.66 23.46
C ALA A 66 4.97 9.64 24.21
N GLN A 67 3.69 9.96 24.42
CA GLN A 67 2.74 9.05 25.08
C GLN A 67 2.49 7.77 24.29
N ALA A 68 2.42 7.87 22.96
CA ALA A 68 2.21 6.73 22.06
C ALA A 68 3.47 5.86 21.95
N LYS A 69 4.67 6.42 22.10
CA LYS A 69 5.92 5.65 22.16
C LYS A 69 5.98 4.81 23.43
N ASP A 70 5.61 5.40 24.56
CA ASP A 70 5.59 4.70 25.85
C ASP A 70 4.55 3.56 25.84
N LYS A 71 3.33 3.84 25.37
CA LYS A 71 2.27 2.81 25.26
C LYS A 71 2.50 1.82 24.12
N GLY A 72 3.13 2.27 23.04
CA GLY A 72 3.35 1.50 21.82
C GLY A 72 4.38 0.40 21.98
N ALA A 73 5.39 0.60 22.84
CA ALA A 73 6.36 -0.44 23.19
C ALA A 73 5.68 -1.64 23.86
N ASP A 74 4.79 -1.37 24.82
CA ASP A 74 4.01 -2.40 25.53
C ASP A 74 3.01 -3.10 24.58
N LEU A 75 2.29 -2.31 23.77
CA LEU A 75 1.34 -2.80 22.77
C LEU A 75 2.00 -3.59 21.63
N ALA A 76 3.27 -3.33 21.29
CA ALA A 76 3.98 -4.08 20.24
C ALA A 76 4.27 -5.52 20.69
N HIS A 77 4.59 -5.72 21.96
CA HIS A 77 4.82 -7.05 22.54
C HIS A 77 3.53 -7.88 22.56
N ASP A 78 2.43 -7.29 23.03
CA ASP A 78 1.11 -7.94 23.08
C ASP A 78 0.45 -8.07 21.70
N GLY A 79 0.68 -7.08 20.84
CA GLY A 79 0.15 -6.99 19.49
C GLY A 79 0.73 -8.05 18.57
N LYS A 80 2.01 -8.44 18.75
CA LYS A 80 2.62 -9.52 17.98
C LYS A 80 1.88 -10.84 18.18
N ALA A 81 1.56 -11.20 19.43
CA ALA A 81 0.82 -12.42 19.73
C ALA A 81 -0.59 -12.40 19.12
N LYS A 82 -1.34 -11.32 19.33
CA LYS A 82 -2.71 -11.17 18.79
C LYS A 82 -2.74 -11.12 17.26
N ALA A 83 -1.78 -10.44 16.65
CA ALA A 83 -1.65 -10.38 15.20
C ALA A 83 -1.30 -11.75 14.60
N SER A 84 -0.39 -12.51 15.24
CA SER A 84 -0.07 -13.87 14.82
C SER A 84 -1.28 -14.80 14.93
N GLU A 85 -2.07 -14.72 15.99
CA GLU A 85 -3.31 -15.49 16.13
C GLU A 85 -4.36 -15.12 15.07
N ALA A 86 -4.54 -13.81 14.81
CA ALA A 86 -5.45 -13.35 13.77
C ALA A 86 -5.01 -13.80 12.37
N LEU A 87 -3.71 -13.72 12.06
CA LEU A 87 -3.14 -14.20 10.80
C LEU A 87 -3.27 -15.72 10.67
N ALA A 88 -3.08 -16.48 11.76
CA ALA A 88 -3.31 -17.92 11.76
C ALA A 88 -4.79 -18.26 11.54
N ALA A 89 -5.71 -17.52 12.14
CA ALA A 89 -7.15 -17.69 11.94
C ALA A 89 -7.56 -17.38 10.49
N VAL A 90 -7.04 -16.30 9.90
CA VAL A 90 -7.24 -15.95 8.49
C VAL A 90 -6.63 -17.00 7.57
N GLY A 91 -5.40 -17.45 7.84
CA GLY A 91 -4.74 -18.50 7.08
C GLY A 91 -5.52 -19.81 7.09
N LYS A 92 -6.07 -20.19 8.25
CA LYS A 92 -6.94 -21.37 8.39
C LYS A 92 -8.27 -21.20 7.67
N ALA A 93 -8.86 -20.01 7.67
CA ALA A 93 -10.08 -19.71 6.91
C ALA A 93 -9.83 -19.79 5.39
N ILE A 94 -8.71 -19.24 4.91
CA ILE A 94 -8.30 -19.32 3.50
C ILE A 94 -7.98 -20.77 3.10
N ALA A 95 -7.26 -21.51 3.93
CA ALA A 95 -6.95 -22.93 3.70
C ALA A 95 -8.21 -23.81 3.73
N GLY A 96 -9.17 -23.51 4.62
CA GLY A 96 -10.49 -24.16 4.63
C GLY A 96 -11.37 -23.79 3.44
N SER A 97 -11.04 -22.69 2.74
CA SER A 97 -11.69 -22.26 1.49
C SER A 97 -10.93 -22.72 0.24
N ALA A 98 -9.83 -23.46 0.40
CA ALA A 98 -8.98 -23.90 -0.71
C ALA A 98 -9.70 -24.85 -1.68
N GLU A 99 -10.64 -25.68 -1.19
CA GLU A 99 -11.51 -26.49 -2.04
C GLU A 99 -12.39 -25.63 -2.98
N ALA A 100 -12.75 -24.41 -2.58
CA ALA A 100 -13.52 -23.47 -3.40
C ALA A 100 -12.66 -22.55 -4.29
N ILE A 101 -11.36 -22.40 -3.98
CA ILE A 101 -10.41 -21.56 -4.74
C ILE A 101 -9.79 -22.35 -5.90
N ASP A 102 -9.59 -23.66 -5.74
CA ASP A 102 -9.07 -24.56 -6.77
C ASP A 102 -10.01 -24.63 -8.00
N GLU A 103 -11.32 -24.46 -7.76
CA GLU A 103 -12.35 -24.48 -8.80
C GLU A 103 -12.42 -23.20 -9.66
N LYS A 104 -11.85 -22.06 -9.22
CA LYS A 104 -12.07 -20.75 -9.87
C LYS A 104 -10.86 -20.04 -10.47
N LEU A 105 -9.62 -20.36 -10.08
CA LEU A 105 -8.48 -19.50 -10.44
C LEU A 105 -7.46 -20.09 -11.43
N GLY A 106 -7.39 -21.41 -11.62
CA GLY A 106 -6.57 -22.03 -12.68
C GLY A 106 -5.04 -21.82 -12.56
N VAL A 107 -4.30 -22.64 -13.31
CA VAL A 107 -2.83 -22.88 -13.22
C VAL A 107 -1.95 -21.61 -13.30
N LYS A 108 -2.46 -20.47 -13.79
CA LYS A 108 -1.69 -19.23 -13.99
C LYS A 108 -1.49 -18.37 -12.73
N TYR A 109 -2.19 -18.65 -11.63
CA TYR A 109 -1.93 -17.99 -10.34
C TYR A 109 -0.82 -18.68 -9.52
N GLY A 110 -0.36 -19.87 -9.93
CA GLY A 110 0.64 -20.67 -9.19
C GLY A 110 2.04 -20.04 -9.17
N ASP A 111 2.49 -19.44 -10.28
CA ASP A 111 3.83 -18.84 -10.35
C ASP A 111 3.93 -17.49 -9.64
N TYR A 112 2.84 -16.71 -9.65
CA TYR A 112 2.74 -15.49 -8.85
C TYR A 112 2.64 -15.82 -7.35
N ALA A 113 1.87 -16.86 -6.98
CA ALA A 113 1.79 -17.33 -5.61
C ALA A 113 3.13 -17.89 -5.09
N ARG A 114 3.91 -18.60 -5.93
CA ARG A 114 5.23 -19.13 -5.54
C ARG A 114 6.27 -18.03 -5.38
N THR A 115 6.24 -17.01 -6.24
CA THR A 115 7.15 -15.85 -6.15
C THR A 115 6.78 -14.92 -5.00
N ALA A 116 5.48 -14.69 -4.77
CA ALA A 116 4.96 -13.96 -3.62
C ALA A 116 5.23 -14.71 -2.30
N GLY A 117 5.06 -16.04 -2.29
CA GLY A 117 5.35 -16.89 -1.12
C GLY A 117 6.80 -16.79 -0.67
N LYS A 118 7.75 -16.86 -1.62
CA LYS A 118 9.18 -16.70 -1.31
C LYS A 118 9.54 -15.31 -0.78
N SER A 119 8.91 -14.26 -1.33
CA SER A 119 9.14 -12.90 -0.86
C SER A 119 8.46 -12.61 0.48
N VAL A 120 7.35 -13.28 0.80
CA VAL A 120 6.72 -13.27 2.13
C VAL A 120 7.57 -14.03 3.15
N GLU A 121 8.13 -15.18 2.79
CA GLU A 121 9.02 -15.98 3.64
C GLU A 121 10.32 -15.25 3.96
N ASP A 122 11.01 -14.69 2.95
CA ASP A 122 12.19 -13.83 3.15
C ASP A 122 11.86 -12.58 3.98
N THR A 123 10.63 -12.06 3.91
CA THR A 123 10.19 -10.92 4.73
C THR A 123 9.87 -11.36 6.16
N ALA A 124 9.28 -12.55 6.35
CA ALA A 124 9.00 -13.13 7.65
C ALA A 124 10.28 -13.45 8.42
N ASP A 125 11.29 -14.01 7.75
CA ASP A 125 12.60 -14.28 8.36
C ASP A 125 13.32 -12.99 8.73
N LYS A 126 13.31 -11.97 7.85
CA LYS A 126 13.83 -10.63 8.16
C LYS A 126 13.07 -9.92 9.27
N LEU A 127 11.76 -10.18 9.40
CA LEU A 127 10.92 -9.62 10.46
C LEU A 127 11.12 -10.34 11.80
N ALA A 128 11.45 -11.64 11.75
CA ALA A 128 11.78 -12.44 12.93
C ALA A 128 13.19 -12.16 13.45
N SER A 129 14.13 -11.83 12.55
CA SER A 129 15.55 -11.60 12.90
C SER A 129 15.91 -10.14 13.16
N LYS A 130 15.02 -9.17 12.93
CA LYS A 130 15.29 -7.75 13.18
C LYS A 130 14.84 -7.34 14.58
N ASP A 131 15.74 -6.70 15.29
CA ASP A 131 15.41 -6.01 16.53
C ASP A 131 14.58 -4.74 16.23
N PHE A 132 13.49 -4.57 16.96
CA PHE A 132 12.59 -3.41 16.83
C PHE A 132 13.32 -2.07 17.04
N ALA A 133 14.43 -2.08 17.79
CA ALA A 133 15.29 -0.92 17.99
C ALA A 133 16.03 -0.50 16.72
N GLU A 134 16.55 -1.45 15.91
CA GLU A 134 17.20 -1.15 14.63
C GLU A 134 16.18 -0.72 13.56
N LEU A 135 14.98 -1.31 13.58
CA LEU A 135 13.89 -0.92 12.69
C LEU A 135 13.45 0.53 12.91
N GLY A 136 13.48 1.02 14.15
CA GLY A 136 13.16 2.42 14.46
C GLY A 136 14.12 3.40 13.77
N GLU A 137 15.42 3.11 13.78
CA GLU A 137 16.44 3.97 13.18
C GLU A 137 16.38 3.93 11.63
N ASP A 138 16.13 2.75 11.05
CA ASP A 138 15.91 2.57 9.61
C ASP A 138 14.66 3.32 9.13
N VAL A 139 13.55 3.20 9.86
CA VAL A 139 12.29 3.91 9.54
C VAL A 139 12.48 5.41 9.64
N LYS A 140 13.14 5.89 10.70
CA LYS A 140 13.49 7.32 10.85
C LYS A 140 14.35 7.81 9.69
N THR A 141 15.34 7.02 9.27
CA THR A 141 16.21 7.33 8.14
C THR A 141 15.43 7.37 6.82
N PHE A 142 14.51 6.42 6.61
CA PHE A 142 13.63 6.38 5.44
C PHE A 142 12.70 7.59 5.36
N VAL A 143 12.03 7.94 6.45
CA VAL A 143 11.16 9.12 6.53
C VAL A 143 11.95 10.40 6.26
N ARG A 144 13.17 10.51 6.80
CA ARG A 144 14.05 11.66 6.55
C ARG A 144 14.52 11.73 5.09
N LYS A 145 14.80 10.58 4.47
CA LYS A 145 15.26 10.49 3.08
C LYS A 145 14.13 10.74 2.08
N SER A 146 12.90 10.35 2.41
CA SER A 146 11.77 10.39 1.48
C SER A 146 10.45 10.68 2.21
N PRO A 147 10.23 11.93 2.67
CA PRO A 147 9.03 12.30 3.42
C PRO A 147 7.74 12.13 2.62
N ALA A 148 7.74 12.42 1.32
CA ALA A 148 6.57 12.26 0.47
C ALA A 148 6.13 10.79 0.32
N THR A 149 7.09 9.88 0.14
CA THR A 149 6.81 8.43 0.04
C THR A 149 6.27 7.89 1.35
N ALA A 150 6.87 8.29 2.48
CA ALA A 150 6.38 7.89 3.80
C ALA A 150 4.94 8.37 4.05
N LEU A 151 4.62 9.63 3.73
CA LEU A 151 3.26 10.16 3.85
C LEU A 151 2.28 9.42 2.92
N GLY A 152 2.69 9.08 1.70
CA GLY A 152 1.87 8.29 0.77
C GLY A 152 1.55 6.90 1.31
N ILE A 153 2.56 6.20 1.84
CA ILE A 153 2.38 4.88 2.47
C ILE A 153 1.43 5.00 3.68
N ALA A 154 1.67 5.97 4.57
CA ALA A 154 0.83 6.19 5.74
C ALA A 154 -0.63 6.48 5.36
N ALA A 155 -0.87 7.28 4.32
CA ALA A 155 -2.21 7.59 3.84
C ALA A 155 -2.93 6.34 3.29
N VAL A 156 -2.24 5.52 2.49
CA VAL A 156 -2.81 4.27 1.96
C VAL A 156 -3.10 3.27 3.09
N THR A 157 -2.14 3.04 3.98
CA THR A 157 -2.32 2.13 5.12
C THR A 157 -3.44 2.61 6.04
N GLY A 158 -3.47 3.91 6.37
CA GLY A 158 -4.53 4.52 7.18
C GLY A 158 -5.91 4.39 6.52
N PHE A 159 -6.00 4.60 5.21
CA PHE A 159 -7.25 4.42 4.47
C PHE A 159 -7.73 2.97 4.49
N VAL A 160 -6.84 2.00 4.29
CA VAL A 160 -7.20 0.58 4.35
C VAL A 160 -7.70 0.21 5.74
N LEU A 161 -6.99 0.62 6.79
CA LEU A 161 -7.42 0.39 8.18
C LEU A 161 -8.79 1.05 8.44
N ALA A 162 -8.96 2.32 8.06
CA ALA A 162 -10.23 3.02 8.19
C ALA A 162 -11.37 2.33 7.41
N ARG A 163 -11.07 1.80 6.22
CA ARG A 163 -12.02 1.08 5.36
C ARG A 163 -12.43 -0.27 5.97
N LEU A 164 -11.52 -0.95 6.64
CA LEU A 164 -11.78 -2.20 7.36
C LEU A 164 -12.64 -1.95 8.61
N PHE A 165 -12.27 -0.96 9.42
CA PHE A 165 -13.08 -0.58 10.60
C PHE A 165 -14.47 -0.06 10.20
N ARG A 166 -14.57 0.76 9.15
CA ARG A 166 -15.86 1.23 8.62
C ARG A 166 -16.68 0.11 7.97
N GLY A 167 -16.02 -0.88 7.39
CA GLY A 167 -16.67 -2.03 6.76
C GLY A 167 -17.27 -3.04 7.74
N GLY A 168 -16.90 -2.96 9.03
CA GLY A 168 -17.49 -3.77 10.10
C GLY A 168 -18.88 -3.30 10.54
N ASP A 169 -19.25 -2.04 10.27
CA ASP A 169 -20.58 -1.47 10.59
C ASP A 169 -21.65 -1.77 9.52
N SER A 170 -21.41 -2.75 8.63
CA SER A 170 -22.41 -3.21 7.65
C SER A 170 -22.86 -4.64 7.95
N THR A 171 -23.30 -4.84 9.19
CA THR A 171 -24.20 -5.92 9.59
C THR A 171 -25.29 -5.25 10.43
N ASP A 172 -26.51 -5.27 9.89
CA ASP A 172 -27.77 -4.71 10.41
C ASP A 172 -28.02 -3.18 10.26
N ALA A 173 -28.65 -2.81 9.14
CA ALA A 173 -29.76 -1.84 9.05
C ALA A 173 -30.55 -2.07 7.74
#